data_AF-A0A559TMN1-F1
#
_entry.id   AF-A0A559TMN1-F1
#
_cell.length_a   1.000
_cell.length_b   1.000
_cell.length_c   1.000
_cell.angle_alpha   90.00
_cell.angle_beta   90.00
_cell.angle_gamma   90.00
#
_symmetry.space_group_name_H-M   'P 1'
#
loop_
_entity.id
_entity.type
_entity.pdbx_description
1 polymer ?
#
loop_
_entity_poly.entity_id
_entity_poly.type
_entity_poly.pdbx_seq_one_letter_code
_entity_poly.pdbx_strand_id
1 'polypeptide(L)'
;MRMAVVRVEEHELVWIVSWQSDEFVRTRNGKFMLVGNGPYLVDRVDGGLHQIGVVSAKTGEWEADYRARIRGLPVRTALDDLHDAIRAVAAARGRMHAVRTLRQKLPVLSPAEAIEYVSALLESDAPARLVALATKELVEPRNPVLAVKTIRPGAPYQTD
;
A
#
# COMPACT_ATOMS: atom_id res chain seq x y z
N MET A 1 -31.60 -13.84 1.29
CA MET A 1 -30.45 -14.73 1.55
C MET A 1 -29.80 -14.31 2.86
N ARG A 2 -29.61 -15.24 3.81
CA ARG A 2 -28.92 -14.93 5.08
C ARG A 2 -27.41 -15.08 4.89
N MET A 3 -26.66 -14.22 5.57
CA MET A 3 -25.20 -14.22 5.55
C MET A 3 -24.67 -14.74 6.88
N ALA A 4 -23.58 -15.49 6.82
CA ALA A 4 -22.88 -16.02 7.98
C ALA A 4 -21.43 -15.56 7.95
N VAL A 5 -20.90 -15.17 9.11
CA VAL A 5 -19.45 -15.07 9.32
C VAL A 5 -18.92 -16.50 9.39
N VAL A 6 -17.95 -16.82 8.54
CA VAL A 6 -17.39 -18.18 8.44
C VAL A 6 -16.00 -18.28 9.04
N ARG A 7 -15.26 -17.16 9.11
CA ARG A 7 -13.93 -17.11 9.72
C ARG A 7 -13.63 -15.69 10.17
N VAL A 8 -13.00 -15.57 11.34
CA VAL A 8 -12.38 -14.33 11.81
C VAL A 8 -10.92 -14.63 12.05
N GLU A 9 -10.04 -13.85 11.46
CA GLU A 9 -8.60 -13.95 11.64
C GLU A 9 -8.09 -12.67 12.28
N GLU A 10 -7.24 -12.82 13.28
CA GLU A 10 -6.58 -11.70 13.93
C GLU A 10 -5.38 -11.25 13.09
N HIS A 11 -5.31 -9.97 12.79
CA HIS A 11 -4.15 -9.32 12.21
C HIS A 11 -3.66 -8.20 13.14
N GLU A 12 -2.42 -7.76 13.01
CA GLU A 12 -1.90 -6.66 13.86
C GLU A 12 -2.69 -5.35 13.67
N LEU A 13 -3.24 -5.11 12.47
CA LEU A 13 -4.01 -3.91 12.15
C LEU A 13 -5.51 -4.07 12.33
N VAL A 14 -6.07 -5.22 11.96
CA VAL A 14 -7.51 -5.42 11.72
C VAL A 14 -7.95 -6.80 12.17
N TRP A 15 -9.25 -7.00 12.32
CA TRP A 15 -9.86 -8.33 12.23
C TRP A 15 -10.26 -8.59 10.77
N ILE A 16 -9.77 -9.69 10.19
CA ILE A 16 -10.14 -10.11 8.84
C ILE A 16 -11.35 -11.04 8.95
N VAL A 17 -12.50 -10.58 8.45
CA VAL A 17 -13.79 -11.26 8.59
C VAL A 17 -14.22 -11.84 7.25
N SER A 18 -14.13 -13.15 7.12
CA SER A 18 -14.67 -13.90 5.99
C SER A 18 -16.14 -14.21 6.21
N TRP A 19 -16.95 -14.04 5.17
CA TRP A 19 -18.39 -14.24 5.22
C TRP A 19 -18.88 -14.95 3.96
N GLN A 20 -19.98 -15.68 4.08
CA GLN A 20 -20.57 -16.45 2.99
C GLN A 20 -22.08 -16.64 3.20
N SER A 21 -22.82 -17.06 2.17
CA SER A 21 -24.23 -17.37 2.34
C SER A 21 -24.40 -18.54 3.30
N ASP A 22 -25.33 -18.40 4.24
CA ASP A 22 -25.67 -19.45 5.21
C ASP A 22 -26.10 -20.75 4.49
N GLU A 23 -26.82 -20.60 3.38
CA GLU A 23 -27.25 -21.71 2.53
C GLU A 23 -26.05 -22.48 1.91
N PHE A 24 -25.05 -21.77 1.40
CA PHE A 24 -23.83 -22.41 0.89
C PHE A 24 -23.03 -23.07 2.00
N VAL A 25 -22.92 -22.42 3.17
CA VAL A 25 -22.19 -22.99 4.31
C VAL A 25 -22.79 -24.32 4.75
N ARG A 26 -24.12 -24.40 4.81
CA ARG A 26 -24.85 -25.63 5.17
C ARG A 26 -24.82 -26.70 4.07
N THR A 27 -25.12 -26.32 2.83
CA THR A 27 -25.44 -27.29 1.75
C THR A 27 -24.27 -27.56 0.82
N ARG A 28 -23.26 -26.68 0.79
CA ARG A 28 -22.17 -26.65 -0.19
C ARG A 28 -22.64 -26.58 -1.64
N ASN A 29 -23.90 -26.21 -1.89
CA ASN A 29 -24.43 -26.04 -3.24
C ASN A 29 -23.88 -24.74 -3.84
N GLY A 30 -23.05 -24.87 -4.88
CA GLY A 30 -22.37 -23.77 -5.55
C GLY A 30 -23.28 -22.66 -6.08
N LYS A 31 -24.58 -22.92 -6.29
CA LYS A 31 -25.57 -21.89 -6.68
C LYS A 31 -25.72 -20.78 -5.64
N PHE A 32 -25.38 -21.05 -4.38
CA PHE A 32 -25.44 -20.07 -3.29
C PHE A 32 -24.07 -19.50 -2.94
N MET A 33 -23.00 -19.89 -3.66
CA MET A 33 -21.66 -19.41 -3.40
C MET A 33 -21.51 -17.96 -3.84
N LEU A 34 -21.10 -17.09 -2.93
CA LEU A 34 -20.69 -15.73 -3.26
C LEU A 34 -19.25 -15.73 -3.73
N VAL A 35 -19.08 -15.64 -5.06
CA VAL A 35 -17.78 -15.56 -5.73
C VAL A 35 -17.36 -14.09 -5.84
N GLY A 36 -16.06 -13.83 -5.66
CA GLY A 36 -15.45 -12.51 -5.87
C GLY A 36 -15.61 -11.52 -4.71
N ASN A 37 -16.44 -11.84 -3.71
CA ASN A 37 -16.52 -11.06 -2.48
C ASN A 37 -15.32 -11.41 -1.59
N GLY A 38 -14.38 -10.48 -1.46
CA GLY A 38 -13.30 -10.60 -0.49
C GLY A 38 -13.75 -10.23 0.93
N PRO A 39 -12.89 -10.49 1.93
CA PRO A 39 -13.24 -10.32 3.33
C PRO A 39 -13.45 -8.84 3.70
N TYR A 40 -14.13 -8.64 4.82
CA TYR A 40 -14.14 -7.36 5.51
C TYR A 40 -12.92 -7.23 6.41
N LEU A 41 -12.44 -6.00 6.55
CA LEU A 41 -11.44 -5.61 7.54
C LEU A 41 -12.14 -4.73 8.58
N VAL A 42 -12.03 -5.10 9.85
CA VAL A 42 -12.51 -4.28 10.97
C VAL A 42 -11.31 -3.69 11.68
N ASP A 43 -11.16 -2.37 11.66
CA ASP A 43 -10.05 -1.69 12.33
C ASP A 43 -10.07 -1.98 13.84
N ARG A 44 -8.91 -2.33 14.41
CA ARG A 44 -8.80 -2.67 15.84
C ARG A 44 -8.83 -1.47 16.77
N VAL A 45 -8.58 -0.27 16.26
CA VAL A 45 -8.51 0.97 17.03
C VAL A 45 -9.85 1.70 16.99
N ASP A 46 -10.36 1.98 15.80
CA ASP A 46 -11.54 2.85 15.63
C ASP A 46 -12.83 2.09 15.23
N GLY A 47 -12.74 0.78 14.99
CA GLY A 47 -13.87 -0.06 14.59
C GLY A 47 -14.37 0.19 13.15
N GLY A 48 -13.60 0.91 12.33
CA GLY A 48 -13.87 1.17 10.92
C GLY A 48 -14.06 -0.12 10.13
N LEU A 49 -15.04 -0.12 9.22
CA LEU A 49 -15.34 -1.26 8.36
C LEU A 49 -14.86 -0.98 6.94
N HIS A 50 -14.01 -1.86 6.45
CA HIS A 50 -13.44 -1.79 5.11
C HIS A 50 -13.58 -3.13 4.39
N GLN A 51 -13.39 -3.14 3.08
CA GLN A 51 -13.49 -4.32 2.23
C GLN A 51 -12.28 -4.40 1.32
N ILE A 52 -11.76 -5.60 1.12
CA ILE A 52 -10.70 -5.89 0.14
C ILE A 52 -11.17 -6.98 -0.82
N GLY A 53 -10.54 -7.05 -1.99
CA GLY A 53 -10.75 -8.14 -2.94
C GLY A 53 -10.08 -9.45 -2.48
N VAL A 54 -10.54 -10.59 -3.01
CA VAL A 54 -9.97 -11.92 -2.72
C VAL A 54 -8.49 -12.00 -3.08
N VAL A 55 -8.07 -11.37 -4.18
CA VAL A 55 -6.66 -11.36 -4.62
C VAL A 55 -5.82 -10.62 -3.59
N SER A 56 -6.22 -9.39 -3.24
CA SER A 56 -5.54 -8.57 -2.24
C SER A 56 -5.42 -9.27 -0.88
N ALA A 57 -6.49 -9.95 -0.45
CA ALA A 57 -6.48 -10.73 0.79
C ALA A 57 -5.48 -11.90 0.76
N LYS A 58 -5.28 -12.53 -0.40
CA LYS A 58 -4.33 -13.65 -0.56
C LYS A 58 -2.89 -13.19 -0.70
N THR A 59 -2.65 -12.03 -1.33
CA THR A 59 -1.30 -11.50 -1.55
C THR A 59 -0.78 -10.66 -0.39
N GLY A 60 -1.67 -10.15 0.47
CA GLY A 60 -1.30 -9.23 1.57
C GLY A 60 -1.09 -7.78 1.11
N GLU A 61 -1.25 -7.50 -0.19
CA GLU A 61 -0.97 -6.17 -0.77
C GLU A 61 -1.89 -5.05 -0.23
N TRP A 62 -3.01 -5.42 0.40
CA TRP A 62 -3.90 -4.46 1.06
C TRP A 62 -3.24 -3.70 2.21
N GLU A 63 -2.24 -4.27 2.87
CA GLU A 63 -1.69 -3.72 4.12
C GLU A 63 -1.01 -2.36 3.92
N ALA A 64 -0.27 -2.19 2.83
CA ALA A 64 0.42 -0.94 2.53
C ALA A 64 -0.59 0.19 2.28
N ASP A 65 -1.63 -0.06 1.49
CA ASP A 65 -2.72 0.91 1.25
C ASP A 65 -3.50 1.18 2.56
N TYR A 66 -3.71 0.16 3.39
CA TYR A 66 -4.39 0.31 4.68
C TYR A 66 -3.62 1.22 5.63
N ARG A 67 -2.33 0.93 5.84
CA ARG A 67 -1.47 1.72 6.74
C ARG A 67 -1.36 3.16 6.26
N ALA A 68 -1.08 3.38 4.98
CA ALA A 68 -0.83 4.71 4.44
C ALA A 68 -2.10 5.56 4.35
N ARG A 69 -3.17 5.02 3.76
CA ARG A 69 -4.36 5.83 3.42
C ARG A 69 -5.47 5.75 4.44
N ILE A 70 -5.66 4.59 5.08
CA ILE A 70 -6.74 4.42 6.05
C ILE A 70 -6.27 4.90 7.43
N ARG A 71 -5.10 4.43 7.88
CA ARG A 71 -4.56 4.81 9.20
C ARG A 71 -3.65 6.03 9.21
N GLY A 72 -3.23 6.53 8.05
CA GLY A 72 -2.27 7.65 7.99
C GLY A 72 -0.92 7.32 8.64
N LEU A 73 -0.59 6.04 8.82
CA LEU A 73 0.67 5.61 9.41
C LEU A 73 1.79 5.84 8.40
N PRO A 74 2.99 6.23 8.86
CA PRO A 74 4.16 6.30 8.00
C PRO A 74 4.47 4.89 7.47
N VAL A 75 4.26 4.68 6.18
CA VAL A 75 4.68 3.48 5.45
C VAL A 75 5.92 3.86 4.67
N ARG A 76 6.93 3.00 4.67
CA ARG A 76 8.08 3.12 3.76
C ARG A 76 7.55 3.23 2.33
N THR A 77 7.81 4.36 1.71
CA THR A 77 7.32 4.68 0.37
C THR A 77 8.30 4.15 -0.68
N ALA A 78 7.83 4.00 -1.92
CA ALA A 78 8.71 3.70 -3.06
C ALA A 78 9.81 4.76 -3.25
N LEU A 79 9.59 5.98 -2.75
CA LEU A 79 10.59 7.04 -2.71
C LEU A 79 11.69 6.75 -1.68
N ASP A 80 11.32 6.23 -0.50
CA ASP A 80 12.29 5.83 0.52
C ASP A 80 13.17 4.68 0.01
N ASP A 81 12.57 3.68 -0.64
CA ASP A 81 13.31 2.57 -1.27
C ASP A 81 14.23 3.05 -2.39
N LEU A 82 13.80 4.05 -3.16
CA LEU A 82 14.65 4.71 -4.15
C LEU A 82 15.84 5.39 -3.47
N HIS A 83 15.60 6.18 -2.42
CA HIS A 83 16.67 6.92 -1.73
C HIS A 83 17.70 5.96 -1.13
N ASP A 84 17.25 4.89 -0.47
CA ASP A 84 18.13 3.88 0.11
C ASP A 84 18.96 3.17 -0.98
N ALA A 85 18.34 2.82 -2.11
CA ALA A 85 19.06 2.22 -3.24
C ALA A 85 20.12 3.17 -3.83
N ILE A 86 19.81 4.46 -3.97
CA ILE A 86 20.75 5.47 -4.49
C ILE A 86 21.93 5.66 -3.52
N ARG A 87 21.66 5.77 -2.21
CA ARG A 87 22.70 5.86 -1.18
C ARG A 87 23.61 4.63 -1.17
N ALA A 88 23.03 3.43 -1.27
CA ALA A 88 23.79 2.19 -1.33
C ALA A 88 24.71 2.11 -2.56
N VAL A 89 24.20 2.47 -3.75
CA VAL A 89 25.02 2.48 -4.98
C VAL A 89 26.12 3.54 -4.91
N ALA A 90 25.82 4.72 -4.37
CA ALA A 90 26.81 5.77 -4.21
C ALA A 90 27.96 5.34 -3.29
N ALA A 91 27.64 4.67 -2.17
CA ALA A 91 28.62 4.13 -1.25
C ALA A 91 29.49 3.03 -1.88
N ALA A 92 28.89 2.14 -2.69
CA ALA A 92 29.59 0.99 -3.26
C ALA A 92 30.37 1.31 -4.55
N ARG A 93 29.87 2.22 -5.40
CA ARG A 93 30.37 2.44 -6.77
C ARG A 93 30.58 3.91 -7.13
N GLY A 94 30.34 4.81 -6.19
CA GLY A 94 30.50 6.24 -6.37
C GLY A 94 29.28 6.93 -7.01
N ARG A 95 29.29 8.26 -6.89
CA ARG A 95 28.17 9.14 -7.26
C ARG A 95 27.69 8.99 -8.70
N MET A 96 28.58 8.83 -9.67
CA MET A 96 28.16 8.72 -11.08
C MET A 96 27.39 7.44 -11.39
N HIS A 97 27.69 6.34 -10.68
CA HIS A 97 26.89 5.11 -10.78
C HIS A 97 25.50 5.32 -10.18
N ALA A 98 25.40 6.03 -9.06
CA ALA A 98 24.12 6.37 -8.45
C ALA A 98 23.27 7.26 -9.36
N VAL A 99 23.86 8.26 -10.03
CA VAL A 99 23.18 9.08 -11.06
C VAL A 99 22.67 8.21 -12.21
N ARG A 100 23.48 7.26 -12.69
CA ARG A 100 23.07 6.33 -13.75
C ARG A 100 21.90 5.46 -13.29
N THR A 101 21.95 4.89 -12.09
CA THR A 101 20.87 4.09 -11.51
C THR A 101 19.59 4.91 -11.35
N LEU A 102 19.69 6.16 -10.86
CA LEU A 102 18.54 7.05 -10.73
C LEU A 102 17.86 7.27 -12.08
N ARG A 103 18.62 7.60 -13.12
CA ARG A 103 18.07 7.82 -14.48
C ARG A 103 17.51 6.57 -15.14
N GLN A 104 18.01 5.40 -14.79
CA GLN A 104 17.42 4.14 -15.25
C GLN A 104 16.04 3.91 -14.63
N LYS A 105 15.85 4.29 -13.36
CA LYS A 105 14.57 4.19 -12.65
C LYS A 105 13.61 5.35 -12.96
N LEU A 106 14.13 6.55 -13.19
CA LEU A 106 13.40 7.77 -13.48
C LEU A 106 13.91 8.42 -14.79
N PRO A 107 13.54 7.88 -15.96
CA PRO A 107 14.00 8.41 -17.25
C PRO A 107 13.53 9.83 -17.53
N VAL A 108 12.46 10.30 -16.86
CA VAL A 108 11.92 11.66 -16.98
C VAL A 108 12.92 12.74 -16.52
N LEU A 109 13.86 12.38 -15.62
CA LEU A 109 14.86 13.32 -15.14
C LEU A 109 15.93 13.56 -16.21
N SER A 110 16.16 14.83 -16.51
CA SER A 110 17.31 15.24 -17.33
C SER A 110 18.63 14.87 -16.64
N PRO A 111 19.75 14.79 -17.39
CA PRO A 111 21.06 14.53 -16.81
C PRO A 111 21.43 15.51 -15.69
N ALA A 112 21.12 16.80 -15.86
CA ALA A 112 21.41 17.84 -14.87
C ALA A 112 20.58 17.65 -13.59
N GLU A 113 19.27 17.41 -13.73
CA GLU A 113 18.38 17.16 -12.59
C GLU A 113 18.77 15.89 -11.84
N ALA A 114 19.17 14.82 -12.54
CA ALA A 114 19.62 13.60 -11.87
C ALA A 114 20.93 13.80 -11.10
N ILE A 115 21.86 14.60 -11.63
CA ILE A 115 23.08 14.97 -10.92
C ILE A 115 22.71 15.77 -9.67
N GLU A 116 21.88 16.80 -9.81
CA GLU A 116 21.44 17.63 -8.68
C GLU A 116 20.74 16.80 -7.60
N TYR A 117 19.81 15.93 -8.00
CA TYR A 117 19.09 15.03 -7.10
C TYR A 117 20.06 14.21 -6.25
N VAL A 118 20.99 13.49 -6.90
CA VAL A 118 21.94 12.62 -6.19
C VAL A 118 22.90 13.44 -5.34
N SER A 119 23.32 14.62 -5.80
CA SER A 119 24.19 15.51 -5.00
C SER A 119 23.55 15.87 -3.67
N ALA A 120 22.35 16.44 -3.76
CA ALA A 120 21.63 16.93 -2.60
C ALA A 120 21.20 15.77 -1.69
N LEU A 121 20.80 14.63 -2.23
CA LEU A 121 20.44 13.44 -1.44
C LEU A 121 21.63 12.85 -0.65
N LEU A 122 22.85 12.96 -1.18
CA LEU A 122 24.06 12.48 -0.49
C LEU A 122 24.57 13.46 0.56
N GLU A 123 24.24 14.74 0.43
CA GLU A 123 24.61 15.79 1.39
C GLU A 123 23.54 15.96 2.49
N SER A 124 22.26 15.90 2.13
CA SER A 124 21.11 15.96 3.04
C SER A 124 19.87 15.32 2.39
N ASP A 125 18.92 16.15 1.95
CA ASP A 125 17.68 15.76 1.31
C ASP A 125 17.65 16.16 -0.17
N ALA A 126 16.96 15.35 -0.98
CA ALA A 126 16.75 15.66 -2.38
C ALA A 126 15.86 16.93 -2.53
N PRO A 127 16.06 17.74 -3.59
CA PRO A 127 15.31 18.98 -3.74
C PRO A 127 13.82 18.70 -3.93
N ALA A 128 12.97 19.40 -3.16
CA ALA A 128 11.52 19.13 -3.09
C ALA A 128 10.83 19.06 -4.46
N ARG A 129 11.24 19.90 -5.42
CA ARG A 129 10.69 19.89 -6.79
C ARG A 129 11.00 18.61 -7.57
N LEU A 130 12.17 18.01 -7.35
CA LEU A 130 12.56 16.76 -7.99
C LEU A 130 11.99 15.56 -7.24
N VAL A 131 11.85 15.67 -5.92
CA VAL A 131 11.09 14.71 -5.10
C VAL A 131 9.65 14.62 -5.58
N ALA A 132 8.97 15.74 -5.80
CA ALA A 132 7.59 15.75 -6.30
C ALA A 132 7.47 15.03 -7.67
N LEU A 133 8.44 15.23 -8.56
CA LEU A 133 8.49 14.54 -9.85
C LEU A 133 8.75 13.04 -9.67
N ALA A 134 9.71 12.67 -8.83
CA ALA A 134 10.00 11.27 -8.50
C ALA A 134 8.78 10.59 -7.87
N THR A 135 8.10 11.21 -6.91
CA THR A 135 6.86 10.70 -6.32
C THR A 135 5.78 10.51 -7.38
N LYS A 136 5.61 11.47 -8.31
CA LYS A 136 4.61 11.35 -9.37
C LYS A 136 4.87 10.14 -10.28
N GLU A 137 6.13 9.85 -10.58
CA GLU A 137 6.52 8.69 -11.41
C GLU A 137 6.53 7.37 -10.65
N LEU A 138 6.88 7.38 -9.36
CA LEU A 138 6.98 6.19 -8.52
C LEU A 138 5.65 5.74 -7.91
N VAL A 139 4.67 6.65 -7.82
CA VAL A 139 3.31 6.28 -7.41
C VAL A 139 2.71 5.48 -8.56
N GLU A 140 2.76 4.15 -8.43
CA GLU A 140 2.03 3.28 -9.34
C GLU A 140 0.55 3.68 -9.34
N PRO A 141 -0.10 3.75 -10.51
CA PRO A 141 -1.54 3.95 -10.59
C PRO A 141 -2.22 2.93 -9.69
N ARG A 142 -2.95 3.43 -8.69
CA ARG A 142 -3.67 2.62 -7.70
C ARG A 142 -4.40 1.49 -8.42
N ASN A 143 -4.00 0.25 -8.16
CA ASN A 143 -4.72 -0.90 -8.67
C ASN A 143 -6.06 -1.01 -7.90
N PRO A 144 -7.21 -0.71 -8.54
CA PRO A 144 -8.50 -0.73 -7.84
C PRO A 144 -8.88 -2.13 -7.34
N VAL A 145 -8.29 -3.19 -7.90
CA VAL A 145 -8.50 -4.59 -7.47
C VAL A 145 -7.80 -4.87 -6.14
N LEU A 146 -6.68 -4.20 -5.87
CA LEU A 146 -5.87 -4.40 -4.67
C LEU A 146 -6.22 -3.43 -3.53
N ALA A 147 -6.81 -2.29 -3.87
CA ALA A 147 -7.09 -1.22 -2.92
C ALA A 147 -8.17 -1.58 -1.89
N VAL A 148 -8.00 -1.05 -0.68
CA VAL A 148 -8.96 -1.12 0.42
C VAL A 148 -10.12 -0.16 0.16
N LYS A 149 -11.35 -0.66 0.22
CA LYS A 149 -12.56 0.15 0.12
C LYS A 149 -13.13 0.41 1.51
N THR A 150 -13.25 1.66 1.93
CA THR A 150 -14.00 2.01 3.15
C THR A 150 -15.48 1.83 2.91
N ILE A 151 -16.13 1.05 3.78
CA ILE A 151 -17.59 0.82 3.78
C ILE A 151 -18.24 1.72 4.83
N ARG A 152 -17.62 1.79 6.03
CA ARG A 152 -18.03 2.67 7.12
C ARG A 152 -16.78 3.18 7.83
N PRO A 153 -16.59 4.50 7.98
CA PRO A 153 -15.48 5.03 8.76
C PRO A 153 -15.62 4.61 10.24
N GLY A 154 -14.50 4.55 10.94
CA GLY A 154 -14.47 4.31 12.38
C GLY A 154 -14.91 5.52 13.19
N ALA A 155 -14.92 5.36 14.52
CA ALA A 155 -15.12 6.49 15.41
C ALA A 155 -13.99 7.52 15.22
N PRO A 156 -14.28 8.83 15.27
CA PRO A 156 -13.22 9.82 15.24
C PRO A 156 -12.27 9.59 16.40
N TYR A 157 -10.95 9.70 16.14
CA TYR A 157 -9.95 9.71 17.20
C TYR A 157 -10.30 10.82 18.18
N GLN A 158 -10.60 10.45 19.43
CA GLN A 158 -10.62 11.41 20.53
C GLN A 158 -9.16 11.76 20.83
N THR A 159 -8.72 12.92 20.35
CA THR A 159 -7.50 13.55 20.84
C THR A 159 -7.84 14.17 22.20
N ASP A 160 -7.41 13.53 23.28
CA ASP A 160 -7.31 14.15 24.60
C ASP A 160 -6.19 15.20 24.64
#